data_AF-A0A2V9QVD3-F1
#
_entry.id   AF-A0A2V9QVD3-F1
#
_cell.length_a   1.000
_cell.length_b   1.000
_cell.length_c   1.000
_cell.angle_alpha   90.00
_cell.angle_beta   90.00
_cell.angle_gamma   90.00
#
_symmetry.space_group_name_H-M   'P 1'
#
loop_
_entity.id
_entity.type
_entity.pdbx_description
1 polymer ?
#
loop_
_entity_poly.entity_id
_entity_poly.type
_entity_poly.pdbx_seq_one_letter_code
_entity_poly.pdbx_strand_id
1 'polypeptide(L)'
;MTNVVVTNPGAQPGTLANAYTYRNLSPVTVSSNTLRIPYIVDSLYFRSNLGINNPNAVAAKVNISQLDRNGLLVNQLNSVSIPANGFTQKNSLLRTLEGTAGPSGREGSLVLESDQPIEAFVSQIDNQTGDPSILDGIRQGAAHLI
;
A
#
# COMPACT_ATOMS: atom_id res chain seq x y z
N MET A 1 2.92 -18.36 15.86
CA MET A 1 1.75 -17.96 16.67
C MET A 1 2.27 -17.43 17.99
N THR A 2 2.02 -16.16 18.31
CA THR A 2 2.40 -15.58 19.59
C THR A 2 1.17 -15.62 20.49
N ASN A 3 1.23 -16.33 21.61
CA ASN A 3 0.12 -16.37 22.56
C ASN A 3 0.34 -15.28 23.62
N VAL A 4 -0.61 -14.37 23.77
CA VAL A 4 -0.59 -13.36 24.84
C VAL A 4 -1.67 -13.74 25.84
N VAL A 5 -1.26 -14.18 27.02
CA VAL A 5 -2.16 -14.51 28.13
C VAL A 5 -2.20 -13.32 29.09
N VAL A 6 -3.38 -12.71 29.25
CA VAL A 6 -3.61 -11.68 30.26
C VAL A 6 -4.48 -12.28 31.37
N THR A 7 -3.91 -12.42 32.56
CA THR A 7 -4.63 -12.90 33.74
C THR A 7 -4.96 -11.72 34.65
N ASN A 8 -6.25 -11.53 34.97
CA ASN A 8 -6.72 -10.57 35.96
C ASN A 8 -7.41 -11.31 37.13
N PRO A 9 -6.66 -11.75 38.16
CA PRO A 9 -7.19 -12.56 39.26
C PRO A 9 -8.24 -11.85 40.13
N GLY A 10 -8.29 -10.51 40.11
CA GLY A 10 -9.15 -9.73 40.98
C GLY A 10 -10.52 -9.35 40.41
N ALA A 11 -10.82 -9.73 39.16
CA ALA A 11 -12.03 -9.36 38.41
C ALA A 11 -12.36 -7.85 38.38
N GLN A 12 -11.41 -7.00 38.74
CA GLN A 12 -11.57 -5.54 38.72
C GLN A 12 -11.48 -5.04 37.28
N PRO A 13 -12.27 -4.02 36.87
CA PRO A 13 -12.08 -3.39 35.57
C PRO A 13 -10.66 -2.81 35.47
N GLY A 14 -9.92 -3.22 34.45
CA GLY A 14 -8.59 -2.71 34.14
C GLY A 14 -8.50 -2.38 32.66
N THR A 15 -7.97 -1.20 32.33
CA THR A 15 -7.70 -0.83 30.93
C THR A 15 -6.21 -0.97 30.68
N LEU A 16 -5.84 -1.75 29.66
CA LEU A 16 -4.46 -1.78 29.17
C LEU A 16 -4.26 -0.59 28.23
N ALA A 17 -3.87 0.55 28.80
CA ALA A 17 -3.43 1.69 28.00
C ALA A 17 -2.22 1.24 27.14
N ASN A 18 -2.28 1.50 25.83
CA ASN A 18 -1.24 1.11 24.85
C ASN A 18 -1.11 -0.39 24.56
N ALA A 19 -2.18 -1.18 24.72
CA ALA A 19 -2.16 -2.57 24.26
C ALA A 19 -1.93 -2.64 22.73
N TYR A 20 -0.98 -3.47 22.31
CA TYR A 20 -0.75 -3.76 20.89
C TYR A 20 -1.70 -4.85 20.40
N THR A 21 -2.30 -4.65 19.23
CA THR A 21 -3.02 -5.70 18.51
C THR A 21 -2.07 -6.41 17.57
N TYR A 22 -1.94 -7.73 17.71
CA TYR A 22 -1.24 -8.55 16.74
C TYR A 22 -2.21 -8.86 15.59
N ARG A 23 -1.83 -8.49 14.37
CA ARG A 23 -2.57 -8.84 13.16
C ARG A 23 -1.96 -10.11 12.56
N ASN A 24 -2.76 -11.15 12.40
CA ASN A 24 -2.37 -12.26 11.54
C ASN A 24 -2.58 -11.83 10.08
N LEU A 25 -1.49 -11.76 9.31
CA LEU A 25 -1.55 -11.35 7.91
C LEU A 25 -1.65 -12.58 7.01
N SER A 26 -2.33 -12.42 5.89
CA SER A 26 -2.53 -13.49 4.91
C SER A 26 -1.77 -13.18 3.61
N PRO A 27 -1.29 -14.19 2.87
CA PRO A 27 -0.81 -13.99 1.51
C PRO A 27 -1.92 -13.38 0.63
N VAL A 28 -1.53 -12.57 -0.34
CA VAL A 28 -2.44 -12.10 -1.40
C VAL A 28 -2.35 -13.05 -2.60
N THR A 29 -3.51 -13.44 -3.14
CA THR A 29 -3.58 -14.09 -4.47
C THR A 29 -3.72 -12.99 -5.50
N VAL A 30 -2.83 -12.97 -6.49
CA VAL A 30 -2.83 -11.95 -7.54
C VAL A 30 -2.93 -12.59 -8.91
N SER A 31 -3.58 -11.90 -9.82
CA SER A 31 -3.59 -12.24 -11.25
C SER A 31 -2.18 -12.14 -11.85
N SER A 32 -1.93 -12.97 -12.87
CA SER A 32 -0.64 -13.01 -13.56
C SER A 32 -0.28 -11.73 -14.31
N ASN A 33 -1.24 -10.81 -14.53
CA ASN A 33 -1.05 -9.52 -15.21
C ASN A 33 -1.10 -8.32 -14.24
N THR A 34 -1.01 -8.57 -12.94
CA THR A 34 -1.02 -7.52 -11.92
C THR A 34 0.18 -6.57 -12.09
N LEU A 35 0.00 -5.30 -11.73
CA LEU A 35 1.09 -4.33 -11.70
C LEU A 35 1.71 -4.30 -10.30
N ARG A 36 3.04 -4.42 -10.21
CA ARG A 36 3.78 -4.38 -8.94
C ARG A 36 4.64 -3.14 -8.84
N ILE A 37 4.60 -2.50 -7.67
CA ILE A 37 5.58 -1.47 -7.30
C ILE A 37 6.51 -2.10 -6.27
N PRO A 38 7.83 -2.18 -6.55
CA PRO A 38 8.75 -2.99 -5.74
C PRO A 38 9.00 -2.41 -4.34
N TYR A 39 8.93 -1.09 -4.21
CA TYR A 39 9.19 -0.43 -2.93
C TYR A 39 8.37 0.84 -2.74
N ILE A 40 7.82 0.99 -1.54
CA ILE A 40 7.16 2.18 -1.03
C ILE A 40 7.54 2.38 0.44
N VAL A 41 7.54 3.63 0.89
CA VAL A 41 7.86 3.99 2.27
C VAL A 41 7.09 5.23 2.71
N ASP A 42 6.80 5.29 3.99
CA ASP A 42 6.31 6.49 4.64
C ASP A 42 6.88 6.57 6.05
N SER A 43 7.75 7.57 6.23
CA SER A 43 8.48 7.85 7.45
C SER A 43 8.49 9.36 7.70
N LEU A 44 9.20 9.78 8.75
CA LEU A 44 9.45 11.21 8.97
C LEU A 44 10.20 11.83 7.79
N TYR A 45 11.09 11.07 7.13
CA TYR A 45 11.99 11.57 6.09
C TYR A 45 11.43 11.39 4.68
N PHE A 46 10.66 10.35 4.42
CA PHE A 46 10.20 10.03 3.07
C PHE A 46 8.69 9.77 3.03
N ARG A 47 8.06 10.08 1.91
CA ARG A 47 6.67 9.68 1.60
C ARG A 47 6.56 9.15 0.18
N SER A 48 5.69 8.16 -0.04
CA SER A 48 5.35 7.67 -1.37
C SER A 48 4.02 8.25 -1.86
N ASN A 49 4.07 8.90 -3.03
CA ASN A 49 2.90 9.30 -3.79
C ASN A 49 2.70 8.34 -4.96
N LEU A 50 1.51 7.74 -5.07
CA LEU A 50 1.18 6.82 -6.16
C LEU A 50 0.43 7.56 -7.26
N GLY A 51 0.97 7.54 -8.47
CA GLY A 51 0.30 7.99 -9.69
C GLY A 51 -0.20 6.80 -10.49
N ILE A 52 -1.44 6.88 -11.01
CA ILE A 52 -2.04 5.85 -11.87
C ILE A 52 -2.66 6.51 -13.10
N ASN A 53 -2.24 6.05 -14.28
CA ASN A 53 -2.78 6.45 -15.57
C ASN A 53 -3.71 5.37 -16.12
N ASN A 54 -4.82 5.81 -16.69
CA ASN A 54 -5.76 4.98 -17.43
C ASN A 54 -5.87 5.50 -18.87
N PRO A 55 -5.18 4.85 -19.83
CA PRO A 55 -5.21 5.26 -21.23
C PRO A 55 -6.50 4.82 -21.96
N ASN A 56 -7.41 4.11 -21.29
CA ASN A 56 -8.62 3.58 -21.91
C ASN A 56 -9.77 4.61 -21.89
N ALA A 57 -10.71 4.48 -22.82
CA ALA A 57 -11.88 5.36 -22.94
C ALA A 57 -12.97 5.16 -21.87
N VAL A 58 -12.79 4.20 -20.96
CA VAL A 58 -13.71 3.90 -19.85
C VAL A 58 -12.96 4.02 -18.53
N ALA A 59 -13.63 4.43 -17.45
CA ALA A 59 -13.00 4.53 -16.13
C ALA A 59 -12.59 3.15 -15.58
N ALA A 60 -11.38 3.03 -15.04
CA ALA A 60 -10.85 1.79 -14.45
C ALA A 60 -11.19 1.68 -12.97
N LYS A 61 -11.39 0.45 -12.49
CA LYS A 61 -11.44 0.12 -11.07
C LYS A 61 -10.16 -0.62 -10.69
N VAL A 62 -9.48 -0.10 -9.67
CA VAL A 62 -8.19 -0.61 -9.21
C VAL A 62 -8.26 -0.99 -7.75
N ASN A 63 -7.90 -2.23 -7.44
CA ASN A 63 -7.61 -2.68 -6.08
C ASN A 63 -6.12 -2.49 -5.81
N ILE A 64 -5.80 -1.78 -4.72
CA ILE A 64 -4.43 -1.45 -4.33
C ILE A 64 -4.14 -2.18 -3.03
N SER A 65 -3.21 -3.14 -3.07
CA SER A 65 -2.79 -3.93 -1.91
C SER A 65 -1.38 -3.58 -1.49
N GLN A 66 -1.17 -3.25 -0.22
CA GLN A 66 0.15 -3.11 0.39
C GLN A 66 0.61 -4.44 0.95
N LEU A 67 1.80 -4.86 0.56
CA LEU A 67 2.44 -6.06 1.07
C LEU A 67 3.65 -5.73 1.94
N ASP A 68 3.86 -6.50 3.00
CA ASP A 68 5.09 -6.43 3.79
C ASP A 68 6.29 -7.08 3.07
N ARG A 69 7.44 -7.13 3.75
CA ARG A 69 8.66 -7.75 3.23
C ARG A 69 8.53 -9.25 2.95
N ASN A 70 7.56 -9.93 3.57
CA ASN A 70 7.29 -11.35 3.38
C ASN A 70 6.22 -11.60 2.30
N GLY A 71 5.71 -10.54 1.66
CA GLY A 71 4.63 -10.63 0.67
C GLY A 71 3.24 -10.81 1.27
N LEU A 72 3.08 -10.57 2.58
CA LEU A 72 1.79 -10.69 3.27
C LEU A 72 1.01 -9.38 3.19
N LEU A 73 -0.30 -9.49 3.02
CA LEU A 73 -1.20 -8.34 2.89
C LEU A 73 -1.30 -7.57 4.21
N VAL A 74 -0.90 -6.30 4.18
CA VAL A 74 -0.99 -5.38 5.33
C VAL A 74 -2.27 -4.59 5.26
N ASN A 75 -2.47 -3.80 4.20
CA ASN A 75 -3.63 -2.92 4.03
C ASN A 75 -4.08 -2.93 2.57
N GLN A 76 -5.30 -2.46 2.30
CA GLN A 76 -5.85 -2.42 0.95
C GLN A 76 -6.82 -1.26 0.74
N LEU A 77 -6.87 -0.73 -0.48
CA LEU A 77 -7.94 0.12 -0.99
C LEU A 77 -8.65 -0.61 -2.12
N ASN A 78 -9.97 -0.74 -2.00
CA ASN A 78 -10.79 -1.45 -2.98
C ASN A 78 -11.46 -0.47 -3.95
N SER A 79 -11.54 -0.87 -5.22
CA SER A 79 -12.32 -0.18 -6.25
C SER A 79 -11.98 1.31 -6.43
N VAL A 80 -10.70 1.67 -6.34
CA VAL A 80 -10.22 3.02 -6.64
C VAL A 80 -10.51 3.34 -8.10
N SER A 81 -11.30 4.39 -8.34
CA SER A 81 -11.71 4.78 -9.69
C SER A 81 -10.65 5.66 -10.35
N ILE A 82 -10.21 5.29 -11.54
CA ILE A 82 -9.31 6.10 -12.38
C ILE A 82 -10.11 6.56 -13.60
N PRO A 83 -10.27 7.87 -13.85
CA PRO A 83 -11.07 8.38 -14.97
C PRO A 83 -10.62 7.83 -16.33
N ALA A 84 -11.55 7.80 -17.30
CA ALA A 84 -11.22 7.50 -18.69
C ALA A 84 -10.21 8.51 -19.25
N ASN A 85 -9.22 8.04 -20.03
CA ASN A 85 -8.13 8.85 -20.59
C ASN A 85 -7.48 9.78 -19.54
N GLY A 86 -7.38 9.30 -18.31
CA GLY A 86 -7.19 10.15 -17.15
C GLY A 86 -6.14 9.64 -16.18
N PHE A 87 -5.91 10.45 -15.15
CA PHE A 87 -4.92 10.23 -14.12
C PHE A 87 -5.52 10.40 -12.74
N THR A 88 -5.02 9.65 -11.76
CA THR A 88 -5.31 9.87 -10.35
C THR A 88 -4.05 9.71 -9.53
N GLN A 89 -3.81 10.66 -8.62
CA GLN A 89 -2.71 10.59 -7.66
C GLN A 89 -3.25 10.38 -6.24
N LYS A 90 -2.57 9.53 -5.49
CA LYS A 90 -2.76 9.34 -4.05
C LYS A 90 -1.49 9.76 -3.32
N ASN A 91 -1.55 10.92 -2.68
CA ASN A 91 -0.43 11.46 -1.91
C ASN A 91 -0.29 10.74 -0.57
N SER A 92 0.94 10.49 -0.14
CA SER A 92 1.24 9.78 1.12
C SER A 92 0.41 8.50 1.23
N LEU A 93 0.49 7.64 0.21
CA LEU A 93 -0.41 6.50 0.02
C LEU A 93 -0.53 5.62 1.27
N LEU A 94 0.59 5.37 1.95
CA LEU A 94 0.61 4.51 3.15
C LEU A 94 -0.17 5.10 4.33
N ARG A 95 -0.26 6.43 4.45
CA ARG A 95 -1.12 7.09 5.45
C ARG A 95 -2.58 6.87 5.14
N THR A 96 -2.95 6.94 3.86
CA THR A 96 -4.32 6.65 3.40
C THR A 96 -4.69 5.18 3.66
N LEU A 97 -3.79 4.25 3.38
CA LEU A 97 -3.98 2.82 3.61
C LEU A 97 -4.09 2.48 5.11
N GLU A 98 -3.30 3.12 5.96
CA GLU A 98 -3.31 2.90 7.41
C GLU A 98 -4.44 3.68 8.11
N GLY A 99 -5.02 4.71 7.46
CA GLY A 99 -6.02 5.59 8.05
C GLY A 99 -5.45 6.58 9.07
N THR A 100 -4.20 7.03 8.87
CA THR A 100 -3.47 7.90 9.80
C THR A 100 -3.24 9.29 9.21
N ALA A 101 -3.16 10.32 10.06
CA ALA A 101 -2.86 11.70 9.64
C ALA A 101 -1.34 11.98 9.57
N GLY A 102 -0.55 11.33 10.43
CA GLY A 102 0.90 11.43 10.46
C GLY A 102 1.60 10.31 9.70
N PRO A 103 2.95 10.30 9.66
CA PRO A 103 3.70 9.21 9.07
C PRO A 103 3.33 7.86 9.69
N SER A 104 3.01 6.90 8.83
CA SER A 104 2.61 5.55 9.22
C SER A 104 3.79 4.70 9.72
N GLY A 105 5.03 5.07 9.40
CA GLY A 105 6.22 4.27 9.70
C GLY A 105 6.28 2.96 8.93
N ARG A 106 5.46 2.82 7.89
CA ARG A 106 5.34 1.61 7.08
C ARG A 106 6.28 1.66 5.88
N GLU A 107 6.72 0.48 5.45
CA GLU A 107 7.37 0.23 4.17
C GLU A 107 6.83 -1.06 3.57
N GLY A 108 7.14 -1.32 2.30
CA GLY A 108 6.76 -2.56 1.64
C GLY A 108 6.69 -2.42 0.13
N SER A 109 5.84 -3.24 -0.48
CA SER A 109 5.57 -3.20 -1.92
C SER A 109 4.07 -2.99 -2.18
N LEU A 110 3.71 -2.67 -3.43
CA LEU A 110 2.32 -2.64 -3.86
C LEU A 110 2.03 -3.68 -4.92
N VAL A 111 0.79 -4.12 -4.90
CA VAL A 111 0.12 -4.85 -5.98
C VAL A 111 -1.10 -4.04 -6.39
N LEU A 112 -1.24 -3.78 -7.68
CA LEU A 112 -2.38 -3.12 -8.28
C LEU A 112 -3.07 -4.10 -9.23
N GLU A 113 -4.31 -4.47 -8.92
CA GLU A 113 -5.16 -5.25 -9.81
C GLU A 113 -6.25 -4.36 -10.38
N SER A 114 -6.42 -4.40 -11.69
CA SER A 114 -7.40 -3.58 -12.38
C SER A 114 -8.22 -4.39 -13.35
N ASP A 115 -9.46 -3.97 -13.57
CA ASP A 115 -10.37 -4.49 -14.58
C ASP A 115 -9.97 -4.19 -16.02
N GLN A 116 -9.00 -3.29 -16.24
CA GLN A 116 -8.44 -2.97 -17.56
C GLN A 116 -6.96 -2.54 -17.47
N PRO A 117 -6.23 -2.46 -18.60
CA PRO A 117 -4.82 -2.07 -18.59
C PRO A 117 -4.61 -0.66 -18.02
N ILE A 118 -3.82 -0.56 -16.94
CA ILE A 118 -3.37 0.72 -16.34
C ILE A 118 -1.85 0.80 -16.31
N GLU A 119 -1.32 2.00 -16.18
CA GLU A 119 0.08 2.25 -15.83
C GLU A 119 0.15 2.93 -14.47
N ALA A 120 1.17 2.64 -13.68
CA ALA A 120 1.36 3.30 -12.40
C ALA A 120 2.84 3.47 -12.08
N PHE A 121 3.12 4.48 -11.27
CA PHE A 121 4.45 4.77 -10.76
C PHE A 121 4.31 5.30 -9.33
N VAL A 122 5.39 5.21 -8.57
CA VAL A 122 5.51 5.87 -7.27
C VAL A 122 6.60 6.92 -7.34
N SER A 123 6.27 8.11 -6.87
CA SER A 123 7.26 9.11 -6.51
C SER A 123 7.54 9.01 -5.01
N GLN A 124 8.77 8.65 -4.66
CA GLN A 124 9.28 8.72 -3.31
C GLN A 124 9.87 10.11 -3.09
N ILE A 125 9.35 10.84 -2.12
CA ILE A 125 9.66 12.25 -1.91
C ILE A 125 10.35 12.40 -0.56
N ASP A 126 11.51 13.05 -0.56
CA ASP A 126 12.13 13.55 0.68
C ASP A 126 11.24 14.65 1.28
N ASN A 127 10.78 14.46 2.51
CA ASN A 127 9.87 15.39 3.18
C ASN A 127 10.54 16.71 3.59
N GLN A 128 11.87 16.74 3.72
CA GLN A 128 12.65 17.91 4.09
C GLN A 128 12.92 18.80 2.88
N THR A 129 13.32 18.23 1.74
CA THR A 129 13.67 19.01 0.54
C THR A 129 12.53 19.08 -0.48
N GLY A 130 11.65 18.07 -0.50
CA GLY A 130 10.61 17.91 -1.52
C GLY A 130 11.10 17.17 -2.78
N ASP A 131 12.35 16.70 -2.80
CA ASP A 131 12.94 16.09 -3.99
C ASP A 131 12.37 14.68 -4.25
N PRO A 132 11.92 14.39 -5.49
CA PRO A 132 11.38 13.10 -5.84
C PRO A 132 12.43 12.14 -6.44
N SER A 133 12.29 10.86 -6.12
CA SER A 133 12.80 9.73 -6.90
C SER A 133 11.61 8.91 -7.44
N ILE A 134 11.75 8.29 -8.61
CA ILE A 134 10.65 7.57 -9.27
C ILE A 134 10.93 6.06 -9.28
N LEU A 135 9.89 5.28 -8.98
CA LEU A 135 9.85 3.84 -9.17
C LEU A 135 8.65 3.47 -10.04
N ASP A 136 8.91 2.82 -11.17
CA ASP A 136 7.87 2.41 -12.11
C ASP A 136 7.20 1.10 -11.71
N GLY A 137 5.93 0.97 -12.08
CA GLY A 137 5.18 -0.27 -11.95
C GLY A 137 5.59 -1.28 -13.00
N ILE A 138 5.88 -2.51 -12.56
CA ILE A 138 6.27 -3.61 -13.43
C ILE A 138 5.09 -4.58 -13.50
N ARG A 139 4.63 -4.92 -14.71
CA ARG A 139 3.62 -5.96 -14.86
C ARG A 139 4.23 -7.32 -14.53
N GLN A 140 3.56 -8.09 -13.69
CA GLN A 140 3.92 -9.49 -13.48
C GLN A 140 3.80 -10.20 -14.85
N GLY A 141 4.80 -11.00 -15.22
CA GLY A 141 4.88 -11.65 -16.54
C GLY A 141 5.50 -10.80 -17.67
N ALA A 142 5.77 -9.50 -17.47
CA ALA A 142 6.58 -8.73 -18.39
C ALA A 142 8.07 -9.07 -18.18
N ALA A 143 8.64 -9.85 -19.08
CA ALA A 143 10.09 -9.99 -19.16
C ALA A 143 10.67 -8.68 -19.72
N HIS A 144 11.00 -7.74 -18.84
CA HIS A 144 11.86 -6.61 -19.20
C HIS A 144 13.12 -6.72 -18.34
N LEU A 145 14.17 -7.28 -18.94
CA LEU A 145 15.53 -7.21 -18.43
C LEU A 145 16.07 -5.81 -18.74
N ILE A 146 16.55 -5.12 -17.71
CA ILE A 146 17.47 -3.99 -17.87
C ILE A 146 18.88 -4.53 -18.08
#